data_AF-A0A972AGV0-F1
#
_entry.id   AF-A0A972AGV0-F1
#
_cell.length_a   1.000
_cell.length_b   1.000
_cell.length_c   1.000
_cell.angle_alpha   90.00
_cell.angle_beta   90.00
_cell.angle_gamma   90.00
#
_symmetry.space_group_name_H-M   'P 1'
#
loop_
_entity.id
_entity.type
_entity.pdbx_description
1 polymer ?
#
loop_
_entity_poly.entity_id
_entity_poly.type
_entity_poly.pdbx_seq_one_letter_code
_entity_poly.pdbx_strand_id
1 'polypeptide(L)'
;MDFRLLGWISLGLAIVSASPYWLRTLNKWTFKTKKKWFTNLLRELRKIHKITGLLLAGIALYHGYLALNNNIKLHTGTLVYAAFLLTVLLGVVHFFKKDRRAFKGHKVMALVSFLLFLLHLIEPWALGKWFGIW
;
A
#
# COMPACT_ATOMS: atom_id res chain seq x y z
N MET A 1 16.96 14.37 -4.99
CA MET A 1 16.68 12.95 -4.71
C MET A 1 15.99 12.37 -5.93
N ASP A 2 16.45 11.24 -6.46
CA ASP A 2 15.89 10.63 -7.68
C ASP A 2 14.49 10.04 -7.39
N PHE A 3 13.49 10.40 -8.21
CA PHE A 3 12.13 9.87 -8.08
C PHE A 3 12.10 8.35 -8.28
N ARG A 4 13.01 7.78 -9.09
CA ARG A 4 13.10 6.32 -9.31
C ARG A 4 13.48 5.59 -8.02
N LEU A 5 14.42 6.15 -7.25
CA LEU A 5 14.80 5.60 -5.95
C LEU A 5 13.60 5.61 -4.99
N LEU A 6 12.82 6.68 -4.97
CA LEU A 6 11.60 6.74 -4.15
C LEU A 6 10.53 5.75 -4.63
N GLY A 7 10.46 5.47 -5.93
CA GLY A 7 9.61 4.42 -6.48
C GLY A 7 9.99 3.03 -5.95
N TRP A 8 11.28 2.69 -5.97
CA TRP A 8 11.79 1.43 -5.41
C TRP A 8 11.59 1.33 -3.89
N ILE A 9 11.81 2.42 -3.15
CA ILE A 9 11.53 2.47 -1.71
C ILE A 9 10.03 2.25 -1.45
N SER A 10 9.15 2.89 -2.24
CA SER A 10 7.70 2.72 -2.13
C SER A 10 7.28 1.28 -2.39
N LEU A 11 7.86 0.62 -3.41
CA LEU A 11 7.63 -0.80 -3.69
C LEU A 11 8.03 -1.68 -2.50
N GLY A 12 9.22 -1.47 -1.93
CA GLY A 12 9.69 -2.20 -0.75
C GLY A 12 8.76 -2.01 0.44
N LEU A 13 8.36 -0.77 0.74
CA LEU A 13 7.42 -0.46 1.82
C LEU A 13 6.05 -1.11 1.60
N ALA A 14 5.52 -1.10 0.37
CA ALA A 14 4.26 -1.76 0.05
C ALA A 14 4.34 -3.28 0.32
N ILE A 15 5.39 -3.95 -0.16
CA ILE A 15 5.60 -5.39 0.06
C ILE A 15 5.71 -5.71 1.56
N VAL A 16 6.55 -4.99 2.29
CA VAL A 16 6.71 -5.19 3.74
C VAL A 16 5.40 -4.92 4.48
N SER A 17 4.67 -3.88 4.10
CA SER A 17 3.37 -3.57 4.70
C SER A 17 2.36 -4.69 4.45
N ALA A 18 2.33 -5.33 3.28
CA ALA A 18 1.42 -6.44 3.00
C ALA A 18 1.85 -7.78 3.63
N SER A 19 3.11 -7.92 4.05
CA SER A 19 3.68 -9.17 4.55
C SER A 19 2.91 -9.86 5.70
N PRO A 20 2.32 -9.17 6.70
CA PRO A 20 1.58 -9.87 7.75
C PRO A 20 0.33 -10.58 7.21
N TYR A 21 -0.30 -10.02 6.17
CA TYR A 21 -1.46 -10.64 5.53
C TYR A 21 -1.04 -11.88 4.73
N TRP A 22 0.00 -11.74 3.90
CA TRP A 22 0.49 -12.84 3.06
C TRP A 22 1.01 -14.00 3.88
N LEU A 23 1.86 -13.75 4.89
CA LEU A 23 2.38 -14.82 5.74
C LEU A 23 1.27 -15.55 6.51
N ARG A 24 0.26 -14.82 7.00
CA ARG A 24 -0.88 -15.45 7.68
C ARG A 24 -1.70 -16.31 6.73
N THR A 25 -1.92 -15.82 5.51
CA THR A 25 -2.71 -16.51 4.48
C THR A 25 -2.00 -17.76 3.98
N LEU A 26 -0.72 -17.63 3.63
CA LEU A 26 0.12 -18.76 3.21
C LEU A 26 0.19 -19.81 4.31
N ASN A 27 0.46 -19.43 5.56
CA ASN A 27 0.47 -20.38 6.66
C ASN A 27 -0.88 -21.10 6.82
N LYS A 28 -2.02 -20.43 6.61
CA LYS A 28 -3.33 -21.09 6.67
C LYS A 28 -3.49 -22.15 5.57
N TRP A 29 -2.94 -21.90 4.38
CA TRP A 29 -3.08 -22.77 3.22
C TRP A 29 -2.08 -23.92 3.18
N THR A 30 -0.85 -23.72 3.63
CA THR A 30 0.24 -24.68 3.49
C THR A 30 0.64 -25.30 4.83
N PHE A 31 1.42 -24.57 5.64
CA PHE A 31 2.18 -25.13 6.77
C PHE A 31 1.37 -25.29 8.07
N LYS A 32 0.32 -24.48 8.26
CA LYS A 32 -0.56 -24.45 9.45
C LYS A 32 0.20 -24.42 10.78
N THR A 33 1.37 -23.77 10.80
CA THR A 33 2.26 -23.74 11.96
C THR A 33 1.66 -22.95 13.12
N LYS A 34 1.88 -23.45 14.34
CA LYS A 34 1.52 -22.81 15.61
C LYS A 34 2.74 -22.52 16.48
N LYS A 35 3.95 -22.61 15.92
CA LYS A 35 5.21 -22.41 16.66
C LYS A 35 5.31 -20.98 17.20
N LYS A 36 5.85 -20.83 18.42
CA LYS A 36 5.99 -19.55 19.14
C LYS A 36 6.77 -18.50 18.34
N TRP A 37 7.82 -18.91 17.62
CA TRP A 37 8.61 -17.99 16.78
C TRP A 37 7.77 -17.36 15.66
N PHE A 38 6.87 -18.13 15.04
CA PHE A 38 6.02 -17.64 13.95
C PHE A 38 4.97 -16.66 14.45
N THR A 39 4.36 -16.95 15.61
CA THR A 39 3.43 -16.02 16.25
C THR A 39 4.11 -14.71 16.68
N ASN A 40 5.36 -14.79 17.14
CA ASN A 40 6.18 -13.61 17.46
C ASN A 40 6.50 -12.80 16.20
N LEU A 41 6.92 -13.46 15.11
CA LEU A 41 7.17 -12.81 13.83
C LEU A 41 5.93 -12.05 13.33
N LEU A 42 4.76 -12.67 13.32
CA LEU A 42 3.52 -12.00 12.94
C LEU A 42 3.18 -10.80 13.84
N ARG A 43 3.54 -10.85 15.13
CA ARG A 43 3.35 -9.73 16.04
C ARG A 43 4.25 -8.55 15.68
N GLU A 44 5.52 -8.79 15.38
CA GLU A 44 6.46 -7.73 15.00
C GLU A 44 6.11 -7.15 13.62
N LEU A 45 5.78 -7.99 12.64
CA LEU A 45 5.34 -7.52 11.32
C LEU A 45 4.07 -6.66 11.39
N ARG A 46 3.16 -6.92 12.33
CA ARG A 46 1.99 -6.03 12.55
C ARG A 46 2.38 -4.65 13.07
N LYS A 47 3.47 -4.51 13.83
CA LYS A 47 3.98 -3.20 14.25
C LYS A 47 4.61 -2.48 13.05
N ILE A 48 5.46 -3.19 12.31
CA ILE A 48 6.15 -2.69 11.12
C ILE A 48 5.14 -2.28 10.03
N HIS A 49 4.08 -3.05 9.80
CA HIS A 49 3.02 -2.74 8.84
C HIS A 49 2.42 -1.34 9.02
N LYS A 50 2.16 -0.94 10.28
CA LYS A 50 1.58 0.37 10.58
C LYS A 50 2.55 1.50 10.22
N ILE A 51 3.82 1.35 10.62
CA ILE A 51 4.88 2.32 10.38
C ILE A 51 5.12 2.44 8.87
N THR A 52 5.31 1.31 8.19
CA THR A 52 5.54 1.25 6.75
C THR A 52 4.35 1.76 5.93
N GLY A 53 3.11 1.52 6.37
CA GLY A 53 1.93 2.08 5.71
C GLY A 53 1.88 3.62 5.78
N LEU A 54 2.20 4.20 6.94
CA LEU A 54 2.29 5.66 7.09
C LEU A 54 3.45 6.26 6.29
N LEU A 55 4.63 5.64 6.35
CA LEU A 55 5.79 6.05 5.56
C LEU A 55 5.52 5.97 4.06
N LEU A 56 4.84 4.91 3.61
CA LEU A 56 4.45 4.74 2.21
C LEU A 56 3.57 5.91 1.75
N ALA A 57 2.59 6.34 2.56
CA ALA A 57 1.77 7.50 2.21
C ALA A 57 2.61 8.78 2.05
N GLY A 58 3.55 9.05 2.97
CA GLY A 58 4.42 10.23 2.85
C GLY A 58 5.35 10.18 1.63
N ILE A 59 6.02 9.04 1.44
CA ILE A 59 7.01 8.86 0.37
C ILE A 59 6.34 8.81 -1.01
N ALA A 60 5.17 8.18 -1.13
CA ALA A 60 4.44 8.11 -2.40
C ALA A 60 3.98 9.50 -2.87
N LEU A 61 3.57 10.38 -1.96
CA LEU A 61 3.23 11.76 -2.29
C LEU A 61 4.45 12.51 -2.87
N TYR A 62 5.59 12.42 -2.17
CA TYR A 62 6.82 13.10 -2.59
C TYR A 62 7.38 12.50 -3.89
N HIS A 63 7.32 11.19 -4.05
CA HIS A 63 7.64 10.49 -5.30
C HIS A 63 6.82 11.03 -6.46
N GLY A 64 5.49 11.09 -6.31
CA GLY A 64 4.58 11.57 -7.35
C GLY A 64 4.86 13.03 -7.73
N TYR A 65 5.08 13.90 -6.74
CA TYR A 65 5.41 15.31 -6.97
C TYR A 65 6.68 15.45 -7.82
N LEU A 66 7.75 14.72 -7.51
CA LEU A 66 8.99 14.75 -8.30
C LEU A 66 8.83 14.10 -9.68
N ALA A 67 8.12 12.97 -9.76
CA ALA A 67 7.91 12.24 -11.01
C ALA A 67 7.09 13.03 -12.04
N LEU A 68 6.26 13.98 -11.56
CA LEU A 68 5.46 14.87 -12.38
C LEU A 68 6.11 16.24 -12.60
N ASN A 69 7.43 16.36 -12.44
CA ASN A 69 8.19 17.60 -12.57
C ASN A 69 7.64 18.73 -11.68
N ASN A 70 7.40 18.42 -10.41
CA ASN A 70 6.88 19.36 -9.40
C ASN A 70 5.48 19.90 -9.72
N ASN A 71 4.67 19.13 -10.44
CA ASN A 71 3.30 19.47 -10.80
C ASN A 71 2.32 18.37 -10.34
N ILE A 72 1.02 18.67 -10.32
CA ILE A 72 -0.03 17.71 -10.02
C ILE A 72 -0.79 17.45 -11.32
N LYS A 73 -0.75 16.21 -11.79
CA LYS A 73 -1.45 15.74 -12.99
C LYS A 73 -2.22 14.48 -12.67
N LEU A 74 -3.37 14.28 -13.33
CA LEU A 74 -4.15 13.07 -13.16
C LEU A 74 -3.50 11.94 -13.96
N HIS A 75 -2.95 10.96 -13.23
CA HIS A 75 -2.42 9.73 -13.83
C HIS A 75 -2.58 8.57 -12.84
N THR A 76 -2.21 7.35 -13.25
CA THR A 76 -2.40 6.15 -12.40
C THR A 76 -1.73 6.28 -11.03
N GLY A 77 -0.61 7.00 -10.91
CA GLY A 77 0.09 7.22 -9.63
C GLY A 77 -0.73 8.05 -8.64
N THR A 78 -1.50 9.04 -9.11
CA THR A 78 -2.42 9.78 -8.23
C THR A 78 -3.56 8.90 -7.70
N LEU A 79 -4.08 7.98 -8.51
CA LEU A 79 -5.08 7.00 -8.06
C LEU A 79 -4.49 6.02 -7.04
N VAL A 80 -3.27 5.53 -7.29
CA VAL A 80 -2.52 4.69 -6.35
C VAL A 80 -2.35 5.40 -5.01
N TYR A 81 -1.89 6.65 -5.05
CA TYR A 81 -1.69 7.45 -3.85
C TYR A 81 -3.00 7.62 -3.07
N ALA A 82 -4.08 8.03 -3.73
CA ALA A 82 -5.39 8.18 -3.10
C ALA A 82 -5.89 6.87 -2.49
N ALA A 83 -5.73 5.75 -3.19
CA ALA A 83 -6.13 4.44 -2.70
C ALA A 83 -5.32 4.02 -1.46
N PHE A 84 -3.98 4.18 -1.47
CA PHE A 84 -3.15 3.86 -0.31
C PHE A 84 -3.42 4.80 0.87
N LEU A 85 -3.64 6.09 0.61
CA LEU A 85 -4.01 7.07 1.63
C LEU A 85 -5.33 6.67 2.29
N LEU A 86 -6.36 6.34 1.51
CA LEU A 86 -7.64 5.87 2.04
C LEU A 86 -7.48 4.56 2.83
N THR A 87 -6.65 3.63 2.34
CA THR A 87 -6.31 2.40 3.06
C THR A 87 -5.71 2.71 4.44
N VAL A 88 -4.73 3.62 4.51
CA VAL A 88 -4.11 4.04 5.77
C VAL A 88 -5.14 4.71 6.69
N LEU A 89 -5.95 5.64 6.18
CA LEU A 89 -6.99 6.32 6.96
C LEU A 89 -7.99 5.32 7.57
N LEU A 90 -8.48 4.36 6.78
CA LEU A 90 -9.37 3.29 7.28
C LEU A 90 -8.68 2.42 8.34
N GLY A 91 -7.38 2.15 8.16
CA GLY A 91 -6.56 1.44 9.14
C GLY A 91 -6.44 2.20 10.47
N VAL A 92 -6.21 3.53 10.40
CA VAL A 92 -6.15 4.43 11.56
C VAL A 92 -7.51 4.51 12.26
N VAL A 93 -8.61 4.70 11.51
CA VAL A 93 -9.97 4.70 12.06
C VAL A 93 -10.27 3.39 12.78
N HIS A 94 -9.95 2.25 12.17
CA HIS A 94 -10.10 0.95 12.83
C HIS A 94 -9.23 0.82 14.08
N PHE A 95 -7.99 1.33 14.05
CA PHE A 95 -7.09 1.26 15.19
C PHE A 95 -7.65 1.98 16.42
N PHE A 96 -8.22 3.17 16.25
CA PHE A 96 -8.78 3.95 17.35
C PHE A 96 -10.22 3.55 17.70
N LYS A 97 -11.12 3.46 16.71
CA LYS A 97 -12.55 3.24 16.95
C LYS A 97 -12.95 1.76 17.01
N LYS A 98 -12.03 0.83 16.69
CA LYS A 98 -12.31 -0.62 16.56
C LYS A 98 -13.47 -0.96 15.63
N ASP A 99 -13.82 -0.05 14.71
CA ASP A 99 -14.94 -0.23 13.79
C ASP A 99 -14.66 -1.36 12.80
N ARG A 100 -15.60 -2.32 12.71
CA ARG A 100 -15.54 -3.46 11.80
C ARG A 100 -15.78 -3.04 10.35
N ARG A 101 -16.55 -1.98 10.10
CA ARG A 101 -16.79 -1.45 8.75
C ARG A 101 -15.51 -0.83 8.21
N ALA A 102 -14.84 0.01 9.00
CA ALA A 102 -13.51 0.53 8.68
C ALA A 102 -12.49 -0.59 8.38
N PHE A 103 -12.49 -1.70 9.15
CA PHE A 103 -11.61 -2.83 8.86
C PHE A 103 -11.93 -3.56 7.54
N LYS A 104 -13.22 -3.76 7.23
CA LYS A 104 -13.64 -4.32 5.93
C LYS A 104 -13.19 -3.41 4.79
N GLY A 105 -13.45 -2.10 4.92
CA GLY A 105 -13.01 -1.09 3.97
C GLY A 105 -11.50 -1.10 3.78
N HIS A 106 -10.72 -1.13 4.87
CA HIS A 106 -9.26 -1.19 4.82
C HIS A 106 -8.76 -2.38 3.99
N LYS A 107 -9.35 -3.57 4.16
CA LYS A 107 -8.96 -4.75 3.38
C LYS A 107 -9.31 -4.63 1.89
N VAL A 108 -10.51 -4.13 1.58
CA VAL A 108 -10.96 -3.91 0.19
C VAL A 108 -10.05 -2.87 -0.47
N MET A 109 -9.83 -1.74 0.21
CA MET A 109 -8.98 -0.67 -0.30
C MET A 109 -7.53 -1.11 -0.43
N ALA A 110 -7.00 -1.93 0.48
CA ALA A 110 -5.66 -2.49 0.32
C ALA A 110 -5.54 -3.30 -0.98
N LEU A 111 -6.53 -4.15 -1.30
CA LEU A 111 -6.54 -4.89 -2.57
C LEU A 111 -6.59 -3.93 -3.76
N VAL A 112 -7.50 -2.95 -3.74
CA VAL A 112 -7.61 -1.92 -4.79
C VAL A 112 -6.30 -1.15 -4.97
N SER A 113 -5.64 -0.76 -3.86
CA SER A 113 -4.34 -0.09 -3.89
C SER A 113 -3.27 -0.94 -4.57
N PHE A 114 -3.17 -2.22 -4.25
CA PHE A 114 -2.21 -3.11 -4.91
C PHE A 114 -2.51 -3.34 -6.38
N LEU A 115 -3.78 -3.45 -6.77
CA LEU A 115 -4.17 -3.58 -8.18
C LEU A 115 -3.81 -2.32 -8.98
N LEU A 116 -4.15 -1.14 -8.45
CA LEU A 116 -3.75 0.13 -9.07
C LEU A 116 -2.22 0.30 -9.08
N PHE A 117 -1.53 -0.16 -8.04
CA PHE A 117 -0.08 -0.06 -7.96
C PHE A 117 0.60 -0.95 -9.02
N LEU A 118 0.10 -2.16 -9.24
CA LEU A 118 0.54 -3.01 -10.35
C LEU A 118 0.27 -2.35 -11.70
N LEU A 119 -0.92 -1.77 -11.90
CA LEU A 119 -1.23 -1.01 -13.11
C LEU A 119 -0.24 0.15 -13.30
N HIS A 120 0.06 0.91 -12.24
CA HIS A 120 0.99 2.03 -12.30
C HIS A 120 2.42 1.58 -12.66
N LEU A 121 2.87 0.42 -12.16
CA LEU A 121 4.19 -0.14 -12.51
C LEU A 121 4.28 -0.57 -13.98
N ILE A 122 3.18 -1.06 -14.55
CA ILE A 122 3.14 -1.51 -15.96
C ILE A 122 2.93 -0.32 -16.90
N GLU A 123 1.99 0.56 -16.60
CA GLU A 123 1.53 1.63 -17.49
C GLU A 123 1.14 2.90 -16.70
N PRO A 124 2.12 3.77 -16.36
CA PRO A 124 1.90 4.97 -15.56
C PRO A 124 0.85 5.94 -16.14
N TRP A 125 0.70 5.96 -17.47
CA TRP A 125 -0.19 6.86 -18.20
C TRP A 125 -1.46 6.18 -18.74
N ALA A 126 -1.88 5.06 -18.15
CA ALA A 126 -3.07 4.32 -18.60
C ALA A 126 -4.33 5.19 -18.67
N LEU A 127 -4.51 6.16 -17.77
CA LEU A 127 -5.66 7.08 -17.80
C LEU A 127 -5.69 7.95 -19.07
N GLY A 128 -4.54 8.51 -19.45
CA GLY A 128 -4.40 9.30 -20.67
C GLY A 128 -4.57 8.43 -21.92
N LYS A 129 -3.91 7.27 -21.94
CA LYS A 129 -3.94 6.34 -23.09
C LYS A 129 -5.32 5.74 -23.34
N TRP A 130 -6.06 5.37 -22.29
CA TRP A 130 -7.32 4.63 -22.43
C TRP A 130 -8.55 5.52 -22.40
N PHE A 131 -8.49 6.65 -21.70
CA PHE A 131 -9.64 7.53 -21.48
C PHE A 131 -9.41 8.99 -21.89
N GLY A 132 -8.21 9.35 -22.36
CA GLY A 132 -7.89 10.73 -22.76
C GLY A 132 -7.74 11.71 -21.59
N ILE A 133 -7.52 11.23 -20.36
CA ILE A 133 -7.40 12.04 -19.15
C ILE A 133 -5.92 12.29 -18.84
N TRP A 134 -5.46 13.55 -18.88
CA TRP A 134 -4.05 13.97 -18.73
C TRP A 134 -3.81 14.87 -17.52
#